data_AF-A0A7K9SIF5-F1
#
_entry.id   AF-A0A7K9SIF5-F1
#
_cell.length_a   1.000
_cell.length_b   1.000
_cell.length_c   1.000
_cell.angle_alpha   90.00
_cell.angle_beta   90.00
_cell.angle_gamma   90.00
#
_symmetry.space_group_name_H-M   'P 1'
#
loop_
_entity.id
_entity.type
_entity.pdbx_description
1 polymer ?
#
loop_
_entity_poly.entity_id
_entity_poly.type
_entity_poly.pdbx_seq_one_letter_code
_entity_poly.pdbx_strand_id
1 'polypeptide(L)'
;PREMEAAAGWRCRPGGRLDMSHGFVRHIRHNQIARDAYERAVRQARGRARGRFPLTPRRPRRPDQQVYRPRRPGGSGGDASPGPAPTDSRGPRLFCLEYEGDDGCVTAVIVHQGDSAEEVTRRVCAQSPLEPALRRALCQRVQDEISKRRRGTG
;
A
#
# COMPACT_ATOMS: atom_id res chain seq x y z
N PRO A 1 24.89 34.68 -28.14
CA PRO A 1 24.06 34.02 -29.17
C PRO A 1 24.29 32.49 -29.14
N ARG A 2 23.57 31.74 -28.29
CA ARG A 2 22.29 31.05 -28.53
C ARG A 2 22.29 30.01 -29.67
N GLU A 3 22.28 28.74 -29.24
CA GLU A 3 21.62 27.53 -29.79
C GLU A 3 22.04 27.06 -31.22
N MET A 4 22.07 25.77 -31.57
CA MET A 4 21.19 24.66 -31.18
C MET A 4 21.95 23.32 -31.07
N GLU A 5 21.68 22.63 -29.97
CA GLU A 5 21.88 21.21 -29.76
C GLU A 5 20.94 20.42 -30.69
N ALA A 6 21.48 19.50 -31.51
CA ALA A 6 20.69 18.57 -32.29
C ALA A 6 21.04 17.14 -31.88
N ALA A 7 20.10 16.51 -31.19
CA ALA A 7 20.15 15.15 -30.70
C ALA A 7 20.53 14.13 -31.79
N ALA A 8 21.69 13.48 -31.64
CA ALA A 8 22.03 12.29 -32.42
C ALA A 8 21.39 11.06 -31.76
N GLY A 9 20.25 10.67 -32.33
CA GLY A 9 19.33 9.67 -31.81
C GLY A 9 19.90 8.28 -31.52
N TRP A 10 19.23 7.63 -30.58
CA TRP A 10 19.32 6.20 -30.34
C TRP A 10 18.83 5.48 -31.59
N ARG A 11 19.76 5.12 -32.48
CA ARG A 11 19.43 4.34 -33.66
C ARG A 11 19.09 2.92 -33.22
N CYS A 12 17.81 2.61 -33.12
CA CYS A 12 17.32 1.25 -33.04
C CYS A 12 17.82 0.48 -34.27
N ARG A 13 18.83 -0.38 -34.10
CA ARG A 13 19.28 -1.29 -35.15
C ARG A 13 18.10 -2.21 -35.54
N PRO A 14 17.85 -2.45 -36.83
CA PRO A 14 16.78 -3.35 -37.24
C PRO A 14 17.15 -4.77 -36.81
N GLY A 15 16.27 -5.37 -36.02
CA GLY A 15 16.50 -6.64 -35.33
C GLY A 15 16.54 -6.41 -33.82
N GLY A 16 15.37 -6.43 -33.17
CA GLY A 16 15.18 -6.27 -31.73
C GLY A 16 15.79 -7.38 -30.85
N ARG A 17 16.89 -8.00 -31.30
CA ARG A 17 17.70 -8.91 -30.50
C ARG A 17 18.58 -8.07 -29.59
N LEU A 18 18.34 -8.19 -28.29
CA LEU A 18 19.17 -7.61 -27.24
C LEU A 18 20.63 -8.00 -27.49
N ASP A 19 21.53 -7.01 -27.52
CA ASP A 19 22.96 -7.27 -27.63
C ASP A 19 23.46 -7.96 -26.36
N MET A 20 23.70 -9.27 -26.49
CA MET A 20 24.18 -10.13 -25.40
C MET A 20 25.62 -9.82 -24.97
N SER A 21 26.36 -9.00 -25.74
CA SER A 21 27.70 -8.53 -25.39
C SER A 21 27.69 -7.23 -24.57
N HIS A 22 26.53 -6.59 -24.42
CA HIS A 22 26.34 -5.34 -23.72
C HIS A 22 26.39 -5.47 -22.19
N GLY A 23 26.76 -4.38 -21.51
CA GLY A 23 26.93 -4.34 -20.06
C GLY A 23 25.71 -4.85 -19.30
N PHE A 24 24.49 -4.53 -19.75
CA PHE A 24 23.25 -4.97 -19.09
C PHE A 24 23.12 -6.50 -18.96
N VAL A 25 23.36 -7.25 -20.02
CA VAL A 25 23.29 -8.72 -20.00
C VAL A 25 24.39 -9.32 -19.14
N ARG A 26 25.58 -8.71 -19.12
CA ARG A 26 26.66 -9.10 -18.21
C ARG A 26 26.26 -8.94 -16.75
N HIS A 27 25.56 -7.87 -16.39
CA HIS A 27 25.06 -7.64 -15.03
C HIS A 27 23.98 -8.64 -14.63
N ILE A 28 23.07 -9.02 -15.55
CA ILE A 28 22.07 -10.06 -15.27
C ILE A 28 22.75 -11.39 -14.95
N ARG A 29 23.69 -11.82 -15.82
CA ARG A 29 24.44 -13.06 -15.61
C ARG A 29 25.22 -13.04 -14.30
N HIS A 30 25.88 -11.92 -14.00
CA HIS A 30 26.60 -11.74 -12.73
C HIS A 30 25.64 -11.86 -11.54
N ASN A 31 24.50 -11.17 -11.56
CA ASN A 31 23.52 -11.23 -10.47
C ASN A 31 22.92 -12.63 -10.29
N GLN A 32 22.72 -13.40 -11.36
CA GLN A 32 22.31 -14.81 -11.26
C GLN A 32 23.35 -15.66 -10.55
N ILE A 33 24.63 -15.52 -10.92
CA ILE A 33 25.72 -16.23 -10.25
C ILE A 33 25.80 -15.85 -8.76
N ALA A 34 25.67 -14.56 -8.45
CA ALA A 34 25.68 -14.07 -7.08
C ALA A 34 24.51 -14.64 -6.25
N ARG A 35 23.31 -14.68 -6.85
CA ARG A 35 22.13 -15.29 -6.23
C ARG A 35 22.34 -16.79 -5.98
N ASP A 36 22.81 -17.52 -6.97
CA ASP A 36 23.07 -18.96 -6.84
C ASP A 36 24.15 -19.25 -5.79
N ALA A 37 25.20 -18.43 -5.72
CA ALA A 37 26.23 -18.53 -4.70
C ALA A 37 25.68 -18.27 -3.30
N TYR A 38 24.82 -17.25 -3.14
CA TYR A 38 24.14 -16.96 -1.89
C TYR A 38 23.20 -18.10 -1.48
N GLU A 39 22.34 -18.58 -2.38
CA GLU A 39 21.42 -19.69 -2.10
C GLU A 39 22.18 -20.98 -1.73
N ARG A 40 23.30 -21.26 -2.40
CA ARG A 40 24.20 -22.36 -2.06
C ARG A 40 24.81 -22.17 -0.67
N ALA A 41 25.31 -20.98 -0.35
CA ALA A 41 25.89 -20.67 0.96
C ALA A 41 24.84 -20.79 2.10
N VAL A 42 23.62 -20.30 1.88
CA VAL A 42 22.51 -20.43 2.83
C VAL A 42 22.13 -21.89 3.03
N ARG A 43 22.04 -22.67 1.95
CA ARG A 43 21.76 -24.11 2.03
C ARG A 43 22.87 -24.86 2.75
N GLN A 44 24.14 -24.52 2.50
CA GLN A 44 25.28 -25.10 3.22
C GLN A 44 25.28 -24.70 4.69
N ALA A 45 25.01 -23.44 5.03
CA ALA A 45 24.89 -23.01 6.43
C ALA A 45 23.75 -23.76 7.16
N ARG A 46 22.58 -23.88 6.52
CA ARG A 46 21.45 -24.66 7.05
C ARG A 46 21.71 -26.17 7.10
N GLY A 47 22.44 -26.71 6.11
CA GLY A 47 22.80 -28.13 6.02
C GLY A 47 23.92 -28.54 6.98
N ARG A 48 24.88 -27.65 7.22
CA ARG A 48 25.96 -27.83 8.21
C ARG A 48 25.44 -27.64 9.64
N ALA A 49 24.36 -26.86 9.80
CA ALA A 49 23.54 -26.84 11.02
C ALA A 49 22.66 -28.09 11.21
N ARG A 50 22.56 -29.00 10.22
CA ARG A 50 21.93 -30.34 10.37
C ARG A 50 22.94 -31.43 10.77
N GLY A 51 24.02 -31.05 11.46
CA GLY A 51 24.87 -31.99 12.19
C GLY A 51 24.18 -32.43 13.49
N ARG A 52 23.75 -33.70 13.53
CA ARG A 52 23.17 -34.43 14.67
C ARG A 52 21.81 -33.89 15.16
N PHE A 53 20.74 -34.54 14.72
CA PHE A 53 19.50 -34.56 15.50
C PHE A 53 19.76 -35.37 16.79
N PRO A 54 19.70 -34.80 18.00
CA PRO A 54 19.46 -35.63 19.18
C PRO A 54 18.06 -36.23 19.05
N LEU A 55 17.94 -37.53 19.34
CA LEU A 55 16.71 -38.33 19.27
C LEU A 55 15.56 -37.85 20.17
N THR A 56 15.68 -36.73 20.87
CA THR A 56 14.56 -36.08 21.54
C THR A 56 14.74 -34.57 21.56
N PRO A 57 13.85 -33.78 20.95
CA PRO A 57 13.65 -32.43 21.42
C PRO A 57 13.02 -32.55 22.81
N ARG A 58 13.74 -32.18 23.88
CA ARG A 58 13.09 -31.77 25.14
C ARG A 58 12.26 -30.55 24.76
N ARG A 59 11.00 -30.80 24.42
CA ARG A 59 10.03 -29.77 24.05
C ARG A 59 10.14 -28.66 25.09
N PRO A 60 10.39 -27.40 24.73
CA PRO A 60 10.00 -26.32 25.63
C PRO A 60 8.52 -26.56 25.93
N ARG A 61 8.18 -26.68 27.23
CA ARG A 61 6.80 -26.83 27.67
C ARG A 61 6.00 -25.75 26.96
N ARG A 62 4.88 -26.15 26.36
CA ARG A 62 3.97 -25.22 25.68
C ARG A 62 3.80 -23.99 26.61
N PRO A 63 3.87 -22.76 26.11
CA PRO A 63 3.35 -21.65 26.87
C PRO A 63 1.88 -22.00 27.13
N ASP A 64 1.50 -22.24 28.39
CA ASP A 64 0.09 -22.46 28.75
C ASP A 64 -0.71 -21.14 28.68
N GLN A 65 -0.12 -20.09 28.12
CA GLN A 65 -0.75 -18.80 27.98
C GLN A 65 -1.33 -18.67 26.56
N GLN A 66 -2.64 -18.89 26.44
CA GLN A 66 -3.39 -18.35 25.32
C GLN A 66 -3.33 -16.81 25.41
N VAL A 67 -2.37 -16.21 24.70
CA VAL A 67 -2.20 -14.75 24.61
C VAL A 67 -3.34 -14.11 23.79
N TYR A 68 -4.05 -14.92 22.99
CA TYR A 68 -5.15 -14.44 22.16
C TYR A 68 -6.41 -15.27 22.40
N ARG A 69 -7.48 -14.60 22.83
CA ARG A 69 -8.84 -15.13 22.82
C ARG A 69 -9.64 -14.36 21.76
N PRO A 70 -10.08 -15.01 20.67
CA PRO A 70 -10.98 -14.37 19.72
C PRO A 70 -12.26 -13.92 20.43
N ARG A 71 -12.69 -12.67 20.20
CA ARG A 71 -13.99 -12.20 20.67
C ARG A 71 -15.08 -13.06 20.01
N ARG A 72 -15.85 -13.80 20.82
CA ARG A 72 -17.11 -14.39 20.35
C ARG A 72 -18.12 -13.26 20.14
N PRO A 73 -18.87 -13.24 19.03
CA PRO A 73 -19.96 -12.29 18.87
C PRO A 73 -21.10 -12.71 19.80
N GLY A 74 -21.32 -11.95 20.87
CA GLY A 74 -22.48 -12.06 21.76
C GLY A 74 -22.22 -12.88 23.02
N GLY A 75 -22.28 -12.20 24.18
CA GLY A 75 -22.27 -12.86 25.49
C GLY A 75 -21.82 -11.97 26.63
N SER A 76 -22.76 -11.12 27.08
CA SER A 76 -22.87 -10.42 28.38
C SER A 76 -21.72 -10.54 29.41
N GLY A 77 -21.19 -9.38 29.82
CA GLY A 77 -20.72 -9.16 31.20
C GLY A 77 -19.26 -8.73 31.37
N GLY A 78 -19.08 -7.47 31.78
CA GLY A 78 -18.01 -7.10 32.72
C GLY A 78 -16.70 -6.52 32.17
N ASP A 79 -16.53 -5.23 32.45
CA ASP A 79 -15.27 -4.57 32.83
C ASP A 79 -14.38 -3.93 31.75
N ALA A 80 -13.82 -2.79 32.15
CA ALA A 80 -13.35 -1.66 31.36
C ALA A 80 -12.30 -2.00 30.28
N SER A 81 -12.73 -1.86 29.03
CA SER A 81 -11.88 -1.84 27.83
C SER A 81 -11.74 -0.38 27.38
N PRO A 82 -10.56 0.10 26.92
CA PRO A 82 -10.46 1.46 26.41
C PRO A 82 -11.50 1.57 25.30
N GLY A 83 -12.46 2.46 25.51
CA GLY A 83 -13.67 2.52 24.70
C GLY A 83 -13.33 2.59 23.21
N PRO A 84 -14.25 2.19 22.33
CA PRO A 84 -14.11 2.57 20.93
C PRO A 84 -13.82 4.08 20.94
N ALA A 85 -12.63 4.46 20.44
CA ALA A 85 -12.36 5.84 20.08
C ALA A 85 -13.63 6.34 19.41
N PRO A 86 -14.16 7.50 19.84
CA PRO A 86 -15.55 7.88 19.64
C PRO A 86 -15.91 7.43 18.24
N THR A 87 -16.86 6.51 18.12
CA THR A 87 -17.47 6.25 16.82
C THR A 87 -17.86 7.62 16.35
N ASP A 88 -17.06 8.20 15.45
CA ASP A 88 -17.41 9.42 14.76
C ASP A 88 -18.84 9.12 14.33
N SER A 89 -19.79 9.95 14.75
CA SER A 89 -21.22 9.76 14.46
C SER A 89 -21.50 9.59 12.96
N ARG A 90 -20.47 9.81 12.14
CA ARG A 90 -20.32 9.61 10.71
C ARG A 90 -20.11 8.14 10.28
N GLY A 91 -19.93 7.18 11.19
CA GLY A 91 -19.82 5.76 10.85
C GLY A 91 -18.46 5.35 10.22
N PRO A 92 -18.39 4.14 9.62
CA PRO A 92 -17.15 3.58 9.06
C PRO A 92 -16.47 4.47 8.02
N ARG A 93 -15.14 4.46 7.98
CA ARG A 93 -14.36 5.15 6.94
C ARG A 93 -14.56 4.47 5.58
N LEU A 94 -14.87 5.22 4.54
CA LEU A 94 -15.03 4.70 3.17
C LEU A 94 -13.75 4.84 2.35
N PHE A 95 -13.16 6.05 2.31
CA PHE A 95 -11.97 6.34 1.52
C PHE A 95 -11.25 7.60 1.98
N CYS A 96 -10.01 7.77 1.52
CA CYS A 96 -9.22 8.99 1.66
C CYS A 96 -9.27 9.75 0.33
N LEU A 97 -9.73 10.99 0.35
CA LEU A 97 -9.70 11.91 -0.78
C LEU A 97 -8.42 12.74 -0.68
N GLU A 98 -7.50 12.52 -1.61
CA GLU A 98 -6.27 13.29 -1.73
C GLU A 98 -6.41 14.26 -2.90
N TYR A 99 -6.04 15.53 -2.69
CA TYR A 99 -6.03 16.56 -3.73
C TYR A 99 -4.84 17.48 -3.54
N GLU A 100 -4.32 17.97 -4.66
CA GLU A 100 -3.26 18.97 -4.70
C GLU A 100 -3.89 20.35 -4.89
N GLY A 101 -3.56 21.28 -4.00
CA GLY A 101 -3.97 22.68 -4.13
C GLY A 101 -3.07 23.45 -5.09
N ASP A 102 -3.45 24.69 -5.38
CA ASP A 102 -2.65 25.60 -6.24
C ASP A 102 -1.30 25.98 -5.60
N ASP A 103 -1.16 25.75 -4.29
CA ASP A 103 0.07 25.87 -3.53
C ASP A 103 1.02 24.65 -3.67
N GLY A 104 0.59 23.62 -4.43
CA GLY A 104 1.32 22.36 -4.60
C GLY A 104 1.27 21.47 -3.35
N CYS A 105 0.47 21.83 -2.34
CA CYS A 105 0.33 21.04 -1.12
C CYS A 105 -0.74 19.96 -1.31
N VAL A 106 -0.37 18.71 -1.04
CA VAL A 106 -1.31 17.58 -1.08
C VAL A 106 -2.07 17.50 0.24
N THR A 107 -3.38 17.72 0.17
CA THR A 107 -4.28 17.63 1.32
C THR A 107 -5.10 16.34 1.26
N ALA A 108 -5.19 15.64 2.38
CA ALA A 108 -5.93 14.39 2.52
C ALA A 108 -7.16 14.56 3.42
N VAL A 109 -8.33 14.15 2.93
CA VAL A 109 -9.61 14.21 3.66
C VAL A 109 -10.20 12.81 3.78
N ILE A 110 -10.41 12.36 5.01
CA ILE A 110 -11.05 11.07 5.27
C ILE A 110 -12.57 11.22 5.12
N VAL A 111 -13.15 10.44 4.21
CA VAL A 111 -14.60 10.41 3.95
C VAL A 111 -15.21 9.21 4.67
N HIS A 112 -16.23 9.48 5.49
CA HIS A 112 -16.96 8.47 6.23
C HIS A 112 -18.28 8.11 5.55
N GLN A 113 -18.89 7.00 5.99
CA GLN A 113 -20.14 6.52 5.43
C GLN A 113 -21.24 7.57 5.54
N GLY A 114 -21.41 8.20 6.70
CA GLY A 114 -22.42 9.21 6.98
C GLY A 114 -22.13 10.62 6.45
N ASP A 115 -20.96 10.86 5.84
CA ASP A 115 -20.70 12.16 5.20
C ASP A 115 -21.51 12.30 3.90
N SER A 116 -22.07 13.49 3.66
CA SER A 116 -22.69 13.82 2.38
C SER A 116 -21.65 14.34 1.38
N ALA A 117 -21.85 14.09 0.08
CA ALA A 117 -20.94 14.57 -0.96
C ALA A 117 -20.82 16.11 -0.94
N GLU A 118 -21.93 16.80 -0.70
CA GLU A 118 -21.98 18.26 -0.58
C GLU A 118 -21.14 18.78 0.59
N GLU A 119 -21.17 18.11 1.75
CA GLU A 119 -20.33 18.47 2.90
C GLU A 119 -18.85 18.27 2.62
N VAL A 120 -18.47 17.16 1.99
CA VAL A 120 -17.08 16.87 1.63
C VAL A 120 -16.58 17.91 0.63
N THR A 121 -17.35 18.19 -0.42
CA THR A 121 -16.99 19.20 -1.43
C THR A 121 -16.88 20.59 -0.80
N ARG A 122 -17.80 20.98 0.10
CA ARG A 122 -17.71 22.26 0.81
C ARG A 122 -16.46 22.36 1.68
N ARG A 123 -16.06 21.28 2.37
CA ARG A 123 -14.81 21.25 3.16
C ARG A 123 -13.59 21.45 2.26
N VAL A 124 -13.57 20.82 1.09
CA VAL A 124 -12.50 21.01 0.09
C VAL A 124 -12.50 22.45 -0.43
N CYS A 125 -13.66 23.00 -0.79
CA CYS A 125 -13.78 24.38 -1.27
C CYS A 125 -13.38 25.44 -0.23
N ALA A 126 -13.48 25.13 1.07
CA ALA A 126 -13.03 26.02 2.14
C ALA A 126 -11.50 26.08 2.24
N GLN A 127 -10.79 25.03 1.81
CA GLN A 127 -9.33 24.93 1.84
C GLN A 127 -8.71 25.38 0.51
N SER A 128 -9.31 24.97 -0.61
CA SER A 128 -8.91 25.36 -1.96
C SER A 128 -10.11 25.94 -2.70
N PRO A 129 -10.10 27.23 -3.07
CA PRO A 129 -11.21 27.85 -3.78
C PRO A 129 -11.32 27.28 -5.20
N LEU A 130 -12.25 26.35 -5.41
CA LEU A 130 -12.51 25.73 -6.71
C LEU A 130 -13.54 26.51 -7.52
N GLU A 131 -13.31 26.61 -8.83
CA GLU A 131 -14.30 27.11 -9.80
C GLU A 131 -15.65 26.37 -9.68
N PRO A 132 -16.80 27.04 -9.93
CA PRO A 132 -18.13 26.44 -9.74
C PRO A 132 -18.35 25.16 -10.56
N ALA A 133 -17.74 25.06 -11.74
CA ALA A 133 -17.79 23.86 -12.58
C ALA A 133 -17.03 22.69 -11.95
N LEU A 134 -15.80 22.92 -11.46
CA LEU A 134 -15.00 21.91 -10.77
C LEU A 134 -15.64 21.46 -9.47
N ARG A 135 -16.27 22.39 -8.73
CA ARG A 135 -17.03 22.06 -7.52
C ARG A 135 -18.16 21.06 -7.81
N ARG A 136 -18.93 21.28 -8.89
CA ARG A 136 -20.00 20.35 -9.30
C ARG A 136 -19.44 18.99 -9.70
N ALA A 137 -18.36 18.97 -10.47
CA ALA A 137 -17.70 17.73 -10.88
C ALA A 137 -17.15 16.94 -9.68
N LEU A 138 -16.53 17.62 -8.72
CA LEU A 138 -16.04 17.01 -7.49
C LEU A 138 -17.19 16.42 -6.66
N CYS A 139 -18.29 17.16 -6.51
CA CYS A 139 -19.47 16.68 -5.79
C CYS A 139 -20.03 15.41 -6.41
N GLN A 140 -20.19 15.38 -7.74
CA GLN A 140 -20.64 14.19 -8.47
C GLN A 140 -19.67 13.01 -8.26
N ARG A 141 -18.37 13.26 -8.39
CA ARG A 141 -17.34 12.23 -8.24
C ARG A 141 -17.34 11.62 -6.84
N VAL A 142 -17.45 12.44 -5.81
CA VAL A 142 -17.53 11.98 -4.41
C VAL A 142 -18.81 11.18 -4.19
N GLN A 143 -19.94 11.62 -4.72
CA GLN A 143 -21.21 10.91 -4.62
C GLN A 143 -21.16 9.52 -5.28
N ASP A 144 -20.58 9.42 -6.48
CA ASP A 144 -20.41 8.16 -7.19
C ASP A 144 -19.51 7.20 -6.40
N GLU A 145 -18.42 7.71 -5.84
CA GLU A 145 -17.46 6.91 -5.08
C GLU A 145 -18.06 6.42 -3.75
N ILE A 146 -18.81 7.27 -3.04
CA ILE A 146 -19.57 6.88 -1.83
C ILE A 146 -20.59 5.79 -2.20
N SER A 147 -21.35 5.98 -3.27
CA SER A 147 -22.39 5.04 -3.71
C SER A 147 -21.79 3.69 -4.13
N LYS A 148 -20.68 3.72 -4.86
CA LYS A 148 -19.94 2.52 -5.29
C LYS A 148 -19.45 1.71 -4.10
N ARG A 149 -18.84 2.37 -3.11
CA ARG A 149 -18.29 1.68 -1.92
C ARG A 149 -19.37 1.19 -0.97
N ARG A 150 -20.51 1.88 -0.89
CA ARG A 150 -21.69 1.40 -0.15
C ARG A 150 -22.32 0.14 -0.75
N ARG A 151 -22.28 -0.01 -2.08
CA ARG A 151 -22.80 -1.21 -2.77
C ARG A 151 -21.85 -2.41 -2.68
N GLY A 152 -20.54 -2.18 -2.57
CA GLY A 152 -19.53 -3.23 -2.48
C GLY A 152 -19.31 -3.82 -1.08
N THR A 153 -19.94 -3.28 -0.04
CA THR A 153 -19.88 -3.75 1.35
C THR A 153 -21.01 -4.72 1.73
N GLY A 154 -21.58 -5.44 0.76
CA GLY A 154 -22.63 -6.46 0.96
C GLY A 154 -22.10 -7.88 0.86
#